data_AF-A0A9P7C306-F1
#
_entry.id   AF-A0A9P7C306-F1
#
_cell.length_a   1.000
_cell.length_b   1.000
_cell.length_c   1.000
_cell.angle_alpha   90.00
_cell.angle_beta   90.00
_cell.angle_gamma   90.00
#
_symmetry.space_group_name_H-M   'P 1'
#
loop_
_entity.id
_entity.type
_entity.pdbx_description
1 polymer ?
#
loop_
_entity_poly.entity_id
_entity_poly.type
_entity_poly.pdbx_seq_one_letter_code
_entity_poly.pdbx_strand_id
1 'polypeptide(L)'
;MIIAVMQYLVSDDWILIFLGIAIVLSVLSLQLVGDGLRDVLDPRLRKELRDGIAKSVDGVTFDLARGETLAIVGESGSGKSVTSLSIMGLLPKPAGRIEGGKILYRDRQGTQHDLARATPTTLQKIRGAEIAMIFQEPMTSLNPLA
;
A
#
# COMPACT_ATOMS: atom_id res chain seq x y z
N MET A 1 -12.92 -19.58 51.99
CA MET A 1 -12.08 -18.46 51.52
C MET A 1 -11.96 -18.44 49.99
N ILE A 2 -11.51 -19.52 49.34
CA ILE A 2 -11.39 -19.61 47.87
C ILE A 2 -12.73 -19.41 47.12
N ILE A 3 -13.82 -19.98 47.62
CA ILE A 3 -15.15 -19.88 47.00
C ILE A 3 -15.67 -18.43 47.02
N ALA A 4 -15.43 -17.67 48.09
CA ALA A 4 -15.84 -16.28 48.21
C ALA A 4 -15.06 -15.36 47.24
N VAL A 5 -13.77 -15.66 47.03
CA VAL A 5 -12.94 -14.95 46.04
C VAL A 5 -13.41 -15.25 44.61
N MET A 6 -13.77 -16.50 44.32
CA MET A 6 -14.32 -16.88 43.01
C MET A 6 -15.69 -16.23 42.75
N GLN A 7 -16.55 -16.12 43.77
CA GLN A 7 -17.83 -15.40 43.65
C GLN A 7 -17.63 -13.90 43.42
N TYR A 8 -16.66 -13.28 44.07
CA TYR A 8 -16.32 -11.86 43.89
C TYR A 8 -15.81 -11.57 42.47
N LEU A 9 -14.93 -12.43 41.94
CA LEU A 9 -14.40 -12.30 40.57
C LEU A 9 -15.47 -12.52 39.47
N VAL A 10 -16.52 -13.28 39.76
CA VAL A 10 -17.62 -13.59 38.82
C VAL A 10 -18.80 -12.60 38.97
N SER A 11 -18.93 -11.93 40.11
CA SER A 11 -20.04 -11.01 40.40
C SER A 11 -19.83 -9.59 39.86
N ASP A 12 -18.59 -9.14 39.69
CA ASP A 12 -18.29 -7.76 39.32
C ASP A 12 -17.78 -7.65 37.87
N ASP A 13 -18.69 -7.35 36.94
CA ASP A 13 -18.43 -7.13 35.50
C ASP A 13 -17.33 -6.07 35.25
N TRP A 14 -17.13 -5.16 36.21
CA TRP A 14 -16.10 -4.12 36.19
C TRP A 14 -14.68 -4.66 36.08
N ILE A 15 -14.40 -5.85 36.61
CA ILE A 15 -13.05 -6.46 36.56
C ILE A 15 -12.70 -6.87 35.13
N LEU A 16 -13.65 -7.43 34.39
CA LEU A 16 -13.47 -7.81 32.99
C LEU A 16 -13.34 -6.57 32.09
N ILE A 17 -14.12 -5.53 32.37
CA ILE A 17 -14.03 -4.25 31.65
C ILE A 17 -12.66 -3.60 31.87
N PHE A 18 -12.19 -3.52 33.12
CA PHE A 18 -10.91 -2.90 33.43
C PHE A 18 -9.73 -3.68 32.83
N LEU A 19 -9.75 -5.01 32.93
CA LEU A 19 -8.74 -5.87 32.33
C LEU A 19 -8.74 -5.76 30.79
N GLY A 20 -9.93 -5.71 30.18
CA GLY A 20 -10.09 -5.51 28.74
C GLY A 20 -9.55 -4.16 28.27
N ILE A 21 -9.90 -3.07 28.96
CA ILE A 21 -9.38 -1.72 28.67
C ILE A 21 -7.86 -1.68 28.84
N ALA A 22 -7.33 -2.26 29.91
CA ALA A 22 -5.90 -2.31 30.15
C ALA A 22 -5.15 -3.05 29.02
N ILE A 23 -5.67 -4.17 28.54
CA ILE A 23 -5.09 -4.91 27.41
C ILE A 23 -5.14 -4.06 26.14
N VAL A 24 -6.29 -3.46 25.81
CA VAL A 24 -6.45 -2.63 24.62
C VAL A 24 -5.49 -1.44 24.64
N LEU A 25 -5.40 -0.72 25.76
CA LEU A 25 -4.49 0.41 25.91
C LEU A 25 -3.02 -0.02 25.80
N SER A 26 -2.67 -1.17 26.35
CA SER A 26 -1.31 -1.72 26.29
C SER A 26 -0.92 -2.08 24.85
N VAL A 27 -1.78 -2.80 24.14
CA VAL A 27 -1.56 -3.21 22.75
C VAL A 27 -1.49 -1.98 21.84
N LEU A 28 -2.42 -1.03 22.01
CA LEU A 28 -2.44 0.20 21.23
C LEU A 28 -1.17 1.03 21.47
N SER A 29 -0.72 1.12 22.72
CA SER A 29 0.51 1.85 23.06
C SER A 29 1.75 1.18 22.44
N LEU A 30 1.85 -0.15 22.51
CA LEU A 30 2.96 -0.89 21.90
C LEU A 30 2.96 -0.77 20.37
N GLN A 31 1.79 -0.77 19.73
CA GLN A 31 1.67 -0.56 18.28
C GLN A 31 2.09 0.86 17.90
N LEU A 32 1.57 1.89 18.57
CA LEU A 32 1.92 3.30 18.31
C LEU A 32 3.41 3.58 18.47
N VAL A 33 4.01 3.07 19.56
CA VAL A 33 5.44 3.26 19.83
C VAL A 33 6.28 2.45 18.85
N GLY A 34 5.88 1.23 18.53
CA GLY A 34 6.58 0.36 17.58
C GLY A 34 6.65 0.97 16.18
N ASP A 35 5.51 1.41 15.65
CA ASP A 35 5.42 2.02 14.32
C ASP A 35 6.15 3.38 14.29
N GLY A 36 5.98 4.22 15.31
CA GLY A 36 6.67 5.51 15.40
C GLY A 36 8.20 5.38 15.51
N LEU A 37 8.70 4.44 16.31
CA LEU A 37 10.15 4.18 16.39
C LEU A 37 10.68 3.61 15.09
N ARG A 38 9.94 2.71 14.44
CA ARG A 38 10.32 2.12 13.16
C ARG A 38 10.47 3.19 12.08
N ASP A 39 9.52 4.12 11.98
CA ASP A 39 9.54 5.20 11.00
C ASP A 39 10.69 6.19 11.26
N VAL A 40 10.94 6.57 12.52
CA VAL A 40 12.02 7.52 12.89
C VAL A 40 13.41 6.92 12.69
N LEU A 41 13.54 5.60 12.87
CA LEU A 41 14.78 4.86 12.71
C LEU A 41 15.00 4.36 11.28
N ASP A 42 14.03 4.48 10.37
CA ASP A 42 14.20 4.03 8.98
C ASP A 42 15.30 4.88 8.29
N PRO A 43 16.46 4.28 7.98
CA PRO A 43 17.55 4.99 7.33
C PRO A 43 17.19 5.42 5.90
N ARG A 44 16.19 4.82 5.26
CA ARG A 44 15.69 5.21 3.94
C ARG A 44 14.93 6.54 4.03
N LEU A 45 14.01 6.66 5.00
CA LEU A 45 13.25 7.88 5.23
C LEU A 45 14.17 9.09 5.51
N ARG A 46 15.23 8.88 6.32
CA ARG A 46 16.23 9.94 6.61
C ARG A 46 17.00 10.40 5.37
N LYS A 47 17.30 9.48 4.44
CA LYS A 47 18.02 9.81 3.20
C LYS A 47 17.11 10.55 2.22
N GLU A 48 15.86 10.10 2.12
CA GLU A 48 14.83 10.68 1.26
C GLU A 48 14.41 12.10 1.69
N LEU A 49 14.27 12.35 3.00
CA LEU A 49 14.01 13.69 3.54
C LEU A 49 15.17 14.67 3.28
N ARG A 50 16.40 14.17 3.15
CA ARG A 50 17.60 15.00 2.91
C ARG A 50 17.76 15.41 1.45
N ASP A 51 17.29 14.57 0.52
CA ASP A 51 17.39 14.81 -0.92
C ASP A 51 16.07 15.34 -1.54
N GLY A 52 15.00 15.46 -0.73
CA GLY A 52 13.71 16.01 -1.14
C GLY A 52 12.87 15.12 -2.06
N ILE A 53 13.33 13.88 -2.33
CA ILE A 53 12.65 12.90 -3.19
C ILE A 53 12.66 11.55 -2.47
N ALA A 54 11.47 11.06 -2.13
CA ALA A 54 11.28 9.72 -1.60
C ALA A 54 11.12 8.69 -2.73
N LYS A 55 11.96 7.66 -2.74
CA LYS A 55 11.91 6.56 -3.71
C LYS A 55 11.10 5.41 -3.13
N SER A 56 9.78 5.43 -3.35
CA SER A 56 8.91 4.33 -2.90
C SER A 56 9.16 2.99 -3.63
N VAL A 57 9.79 3.02 -4.81
CA VAL A 57 10.26 1.83 -5.56
C VAL A 57 11.61 2.17 -6.17
N ASP A 58 12.64 1.36 -5.90
CA ASP A 58 13.98 1.56 -6.44
C ASP A 58 14.36 0.37 -7.33
N GLY A 59 14.11 0.50 -8.62
CA GLY A 59 14.54 -0.47 -9.63
C GLY A 59 13.90 -1.86 -9.50
N VAL A 60 12.63 -1.99 -9.91
CA VAL A 60 11.97 -3.29 -10.03
C VAL A 60 12.00 -3.75 -11.50
N THR A 61 12.27 -5.03 -11.75
CA THR A 61 12.23 -5.63 -13.09
C THR A 61 11.58 -7.01 -13.00
N PHE A 62 10.54 -7.20 -13.79
CA PHE A 62 9.88 -8.48 -13.99
C PHE A 62 9.19 -8.49 -15.34
N ASP A 63 8.91 -9.68 -15.84
CA ASP A 63 8.09 -9.96 -17.00
C ASP A 63 6.85 -10.75 -16.58
N LEU A 64 5.78 -10.61 -17.36
CA LEU A 64 4.52 -11.33 -17.18
C LEU A 64 4.05 -11.78 -18.57
N ALA A 65 4.10 -13.08 -18.83
CA ALA A 65 3.64 -13.61 -20.10
C ALA A 65 2.11 -13.75 -20.13
N ARG A 66 1.56 -13.90 -21.34
CA ARG A 66 0.12 -14.09 -21.53
C ARG A 66 -0.32 -15.40 -20.85
N GLY A 67 -1.33 -15.31 -19.99
CA GLY A 67 -1.90 -16.46 -19.29
C GLY A 67 -1.21 -16.77 -17.96
N GLU A 68 -0.17 -16.02 -17.60
CA GLU A 68 0.48 -16.12 -16.30
C GLU A 68 -0.22 -15.27 -15.25
N THR A 69 0.01 -15.62 -13.99
CA THR A 69 -0.42 -14.84 -12.83
C THR A 69 0.82 -14.49 -12.02
N LEU A 70 1.08 -13.20 -11.86
CA LEU A 70 2.16 -12.68 -11.01
C LEU A 70 1.57 -12.04 -9.76
N ALA A 71 2.09 -12.43 -8.59
CA ALA A 71 1.75 -11.83 -7.32
C ALA A 71 2.95 -11.04 -6.76
N ILE A 72 2.73 -9.78 -6.40
CA ILE A 72 3.73 -8.95 -5.72
C ILE A 72 3.40 -8.94 -4.23
N VAL A 73 4.26 -9.52 -3.41
CA VAL A 73 4.09 -9.63 -1.95
C VAL A 73 5.16 -8.84 -1.21
N GLY A 74 4.83 -8.36 -0.01
CA GLY A 74 5.73 -7.56 0.82
C GLY A 74 4.97 -6.83 1.91
N GLU A 75 5.69 -6.25 2.86
CA GLU A 75 5.13 -5.50 3.99
C GLU A 75 4.44 -4.19 3.56
N SER A 76 3.64 -3.59 4.44
CA SER A 76 3.05 -2.26 4.17
C SER A 76 4.16 -1.26 3.81
N GLY A 77 3.89 -0.38 2.84
CA GLY A 77 4.89 0.61 2.38
C GLY A 77 5.96 0.09 1.42
N SER A 78 6.05 -1.21 1.13
CA SER A 78 7.09 -1.79 0.26
C SER A 78 6.99 -1.44 -1.24
N GLY A 79 6.10 -0.52 -1.64
CA GLY A 79 5.94 -0.08 -3.02
C GLY A 79 5.05 -0.94 -3.93
N LYS A 80 4.29 -1.92 -3.38
CA LYS A 80 3.36 -2.77 -4.16
C LYS A 80 2.32 -1.95 -4.93
N SER A 81 1.55 -1.12 -4.22
CA SER A 81 0.51 -0.29 -4.81
C SER A 81 1.12 0.73 -5.77
N VAL A 82 2.25 1.33 -5.40
CA VAL A 82 3.01 2.27 -6.26
C VAL A 82 3.42 1.60 -7.58
N THR A 83 3.91 0.36 -7.54
CA THR A 83 4.26 -0.41 -8.74
C THR A 83 3.05 -0.61 -9.66
N SER A 84 1.92 -1.05 -9.11
CA SER A 84 0.69 -1.26 -9.89
C SER A 84 0.11 0.03 -10.48
N LEU A 85 0.12 1.12 -9.70
CA LEU A 85 -0.34 2.44 -10.13
C LEU A 85 0.59 3.04 -11.18
N SER A 86 1.89 2.75 -11.12
CA SER A 86 2.88 3.18 -12.12
C SER A 86 2.59 2.54 -13.48
N ILE A 87 2.30 1.24 -13.51
CA ILE A 87 1.89 0.52 -14.74
C ILE A 87 0.62 1.13 -15.32
N MET A 88 -0.35 1.42 -14.47
CA MET A 88 -1.59 2.04 -14.90
C MET A 88 -1.44 3.51 -15.25
N GLY A 89 -0.33 4.18 -14.94
CA GLY A 89 -0.16 5.63 -15.13
C GLY A 89 -1.06 6.48 -14.21
N LEU A 90 -1.34 5.98 -13.01
CA LEU A 90 -2.26 6.56 -12.02
C LEU A 90 -1.52 7.04 -10.76
N LEU A 91 -0.20 7.27 -10.83
CA LEU A 91 0.51 7.89 -9.71
C LEU A 91 -0.08 9.27 -9.39
N PRO A 92 -0.29 9.61 -8.11
CA PRO A 92 -0.84 10.89 -7.70
C PRO A 92 0.11 12.02 -8.10
N LYS A 93 -0.38 13.01 -8.85
CA LYS A 93 0.42 14.17 -9.27
C LYS A 93 0.15 15.35 -8.34
N PRO A 94 1.16 16.17 -7.99
CA PRO A 94 2.56 16.11 -8.43
C PRO A 94 3.47 15.18 -7.60
N ALA A 95 2.94 14.54 -6.55
CA ALA A 95 3.72 13.82 -5.55
C ALA A 95 4.48 12.58 -6.08
N GLY A 96 3.95 11.90 -7.10
CA GLY A 96 4.50 10.69 -7.69
C GLY A 96 4.85 10.85 -9.16
N ARG A 97 6.06 10.44 -9.54
CA ARG A 97 6.50 10.36 -10.93
C ARG A 97 7.47 9.20 -11.15
N ILE A 98 7.53 8.71 -12.38
CA ILE A 98 8.50 7.70 -12.80
C ILE A 98 9.76 8.43 -13.26
N GLU A 99 10.84 8.33 -12.50
CA GLU A 99 12.14 8.98 -12.82
C GLU A 99 12.87 8.28 -13.97
N GLY A 100 12.67 6.97 -14.15
CA GLY A 100 13.39 6.20 -15.15
C GLY A 100 12.81 4.81 -15.36
N GLY A 101 13.34 4.11 -16.37
CA GLY A 101 12.88 2.79 -16.79
C GLY A 101 11.90 2.82 -17.96
N LYS A 102 11.23 1.69 -18.16
CA LYS A 102 10.23 1.44 -19.21
C LYS A 102 9.18 0.47 -18.69
N ILE A 103 7.94 0.62 -19.14
CA ILE A 103 6.85 -0.34 -18.86
C ILE A 103 6.30 -0.78 -20.21
N LEU A 104 6.79 -1.90 -20.72
CA LEU A 104 6.49 -2.36 -22.08
C LEU A 104 5.25 -3.24 -22.07
N TYR A 105 4.20 -2.81 -22.74
CA TYR A 105 2.97 -3.58 -22.96
C TYR A 105 2.76 -3.84 -24.44
N ARG A 106 2.36 -5.06 -24.80
CA ARG A 106 1.97 -5.42 -26.16
C ARG A 106 0.46 -5.59 -26.21
N ASP A 107 -0.22 -4.78 -27.02
CA ASP A 107 -1.67 -4.85 -27.17
C ASP A 107 -2.12 -6.05 -28.01
N ARG A 108 -3.44 -6.27 -28.09
CA ARG A 108 -4.04 -7.31 -28.94
C ARG A 108 -3.70 -7.20 -30.43
N GLN A 109 -3.33 -6.01 -30.91
CA GLN A 109 -2.91 -5.79 -32.29
C GLN A 109 -1.41 -6.12 -32.50
N GLY A 110 -0.69 -6.44 -31.42
CA GLY A 110 0.74 -6.74 -31.44
C GLY A 110 1.62 -5.49 -31.35
N THR A 111 1.05 -4.30 -31.18
CA THR A 111 1.79 -3.04 -31.05
C THR A 111 2.36 -2.93 -29.64
N GLN A 112 3.63 -2.55 -29.55
CA GLN A 112 4.31 -2.34 -28.28
C GLN A 112 4.20 -0.87 -27.83
N HIS A 113 3.79 -0.66 -26.58
CA HIS A 113 3.63 0.64 -25.94
C HIS A 113 4.54 0.73 -24.72
N ASP A 114 5.27 1.83 -24.56
CA ASP A 114 5.94 2.17 -23.30
C ASP A 114 4.99 3.00 -22.43
N LEU A 115 4.28 2.34 -21.50
CA LEU A 115 3.25 2.97 -20.66
C LEU A 115 3.83 4.06 -19.74
N ALA A 116 5.11 3.97 -19.39
CA ALA A 116 5.78 4.98 -18.55
C ALA A 116 5.87 6.36 -19.23
N ARG A 117 5.87 6.38 -20.57
CA ARG A 117 5.98 7.59 -21.40
C ARG A 117 4.78 7.81 -22.33
N ALA A 118 3.75 6.98 -22.21
CA ALA A 118 2.57 7.06 -23.06
C ALA A 118 1.81 8.36 -22.84
N THR A 119 1.27 8.92 -23.93
CA THR A 119 0.41 10.10 -23.86
C THR A 119 -0.92 9.77 -23.15
N PRO A 120 -1.62 10.77 -22.59
CA PRO A 120 -2.94 10.56 -21.99
C PRO A 120 -3.94 9.87 -22.94
N THR A 121 -3.89 10.20 -24.24
CA THR A 121 -4.74 9.58 -25.27
C THR A 121 -4.42 8.11 -25.51
N THR A 122 -3.15 7.73 -25.50
CA THR A 122 -2.73 6.32 -25.61
C THR A 122 -3.14 5.54 -24.37
N LEU A 123 -2.90 6.10 -23.17
CA LEU A 123 -3.31 5.48 -21.91
C LEU A 123 -4.83 5.30 -21.83
N GLN A 124 -5.61 6.27 -22.32
CA GLN A 124 -7.08 6.16 -22.36
C GLN A 124 -7.57 5.01 -23.26
N LYS A 125 -6.89 4.74 -24.37
CA LYS A 125 -7.22 3.61 -25.26
C LYS A 125 -6.83 2.25 -24.67
N ILE A 126 -5.74 2.20 -23.90
CA ILE A 126 -5.24 0.97 -23.28
C ILE A 126 -6.07 0.62 -22.04
N ARG A 127 -6.39 1.60 -21.20
CA ARG A 127 -7.19 1.39 -19.99
C ARG A 127 -8.61 0.96 -20.36
N GLY A 128 -9.12 -0.06 -19.67
CA GLY A 128 -10.47 -0.60 -19.85
C GLY A 128 -10.61 -1.55 -21.03
N ALA A 129 -9.99 -1.26 -22.18
CA ALA A 129 -10.04 -2.14 -23.36
C ALA A 129 -8.99 -3.26 -23.32
N GLU A 130 -7.77 -2.94 -22.90
CA GLU A 130 -6.62 -3.84 -22.89
C GLU A 130 -6.22 -4.21 -21.45
N ILE A 131 -6.11 -3.22 -20.57
CA ILE A 131 -5.70 -3.39 -19.17
C ILE A 131 -6.77 -2.78 -18.25
N ALA A 132 -7.21 -3.55 -17.26
CA ALA A 132 -8.13 -3.11 -16.22
C ALA A 132 -7.48 -3.23 -14.84
N MET A 133 -7.92 -2.39 -13.91
CA MET A 133 -7.47 -2.41 -12.51
C MET A 133 -8.68 -2.46 -11.60
N ILE A 134 -8.59 -3.28 -10.55
CA ILE A 134 -9.50 -3.29 -9.41
C ILE A 134 -8.72 -2.68 -8.24
N PHE A 135 -9.20 -1.56 -7.71
CA PHE A 135 -8.52 -0.86 -6.62
C PHE A 135 -8.74 -1.55 -5.27
N GLN A 136 -7.80 -1.38 -4.34
CA GLN A 136 -7.92 -1.90 -2.97
C GLN A 136 -9.13 -1.27 -2.24
N GLU A 137 -9.34 0.03 -2.43
CA GLU A 137 -10.52 0.75 -1.94
C GLU A 137 -11.29 1.35 -3.14
N PRO A 138 -12.19 0.59 -3.79
CA PRO A 138 -12.82 1.00 -5.04
C PRO A 138 -13.71 2.25 -4.91
N MET A 139 -14.23 2.52 -3.71
CA MET A 139 -15.13 3.65 -3.46
C MET A 139 -14.41 5.00 -3.30
N THR A 140 -13.18 5.01 -2.77
CA THR A 140 -12.40 6.24 -2.49
C THR A 140 -11.47 6.61 -3.63
N SER A 141 -11.03 5.63 -4.42
CA SER A 141 -10.05 5.77 -5.51
C SER A 141 -10.57 6.44 -6.78
N LEU A 142 -11.90 6.58 -6.94
CA LEU A 142 -12.55 7.15 -8.13
C LEU A 142 -13.40 8.39 -7.81
N ASN A 143 -12.91 9.27 -6.93
CA ASN A 143 -13.55 10.57 -6.71
C ASN A 143 -13.07 11.58 -7.77
N PRO A 144 -13.92 12.04 -8.71
CA PRO A 144 -13.54 13.04 -9.71
C PRO A 144 -13.33 14.45 -9.14
N LEU A 145 -13.57 14.66 -7.84
CA LEU A 145 -13.49 15.93 -7.14
C LEU A 145 -12.39 15.98 -6.06
N ALA A 146 -11.57 14.93 -5.91
CA ALA A 146 -10.44 14.88 -4.97
C ALA A 146 -9.12 15.34 -5.60
#